data_AF-A0A0M0T6A4-F1
#
_entry.id   AF-A0A0M0T6A4-F1
#
_cell.length_a   1.000
_cell.length_b   1.000
_cell.length_c   1.000
_cell.angle_alpha   90.00
_cell.angle_beta   90.00
_cell.angle_gamma   90.00
#
_symmetry.space_group_name_H-M   'P 1'
#
loop_
_entity.id
_entity.type
_entity.pdbx_description
1 polymer ?
#
loop_
_entity_poly.entity_id
_entity_poly.type
_entity_poly.pdbx_seq_one_letter_code
_entity_poly.pdbx_strand_id
1 'polypeptide(L)'
;MVRDKQIQKTREYSDLVLTLHRTGNTSAAWSGGKLYFFLGTDPHRAAQLSLWLDMHIEYCYWRTAGDEKKLRGSDFLGWPENLQQPLLPTENLPFARLQQMTEYYCLPHVFSFMMLAINEQQDLALNPDGTCKLIIRLQGELPIDDLGDAFQLGCVPAVHLVPMVSPPVSLTPDNPCYPLPLAETERLFRVKSIQTAKQPGEKNAQGSAPRGKLGHFLPIDRFQPKSDWLLDAGEPDNVYFQSLITDDLLGRLHNQIHFFGIDGKTANTLSPQSVCAHLIGYHVQAMKLGIGDITLTQESVPAHSPLQCPD
;
A
#
# COMPACT_ATOMS: atom_id res chain seq x y z
N MET A 1 -2.11 -17.73 -14.94
CA MET A 1 -3.39 -17.58 -14.21
C MET A 1 -3.84 -18.93 -13.67
N VAL A 2 -4.70 -18.95 -12.64
CA VAL A 2 -5.36 -20.17 -12.14
C VAL A 2 -6.70 -20.31 -12.87
N ARG A 3 -6.96 -21.50 -13.45
CA ARG A 3 -8.21 -21.79 -14.19
C ARG A 3 -9.24 -22.55 -13.37
N ASP A 4 -8.77 -23.46 -12.54
CA ASP A 4 -9.61 -24.33 -11.71
C ASP A 4 -8.89 -24.63 -10.40
N LYS A 5 -9.65 -24.91 -9.35
CA LYS A 5 -9.14 -25.23 -8.02
C LYS A 5 -10.06 -26.20 -7.30
N GLN A 6 -9.47 -27.18 -6.62
CA GLN A 6 -10.21 -28.24 -5.95
C GLN A 6 -9.53 -28.62 -4.64
N ILE A 7 -10.33 -29.08 -3.67
CA ILE A 7 -9.83 -29.70 -2.44
C ILE A 7 -10.19 -31.18 -2.49
N GLN A 8 -9.20 -32.04 -2.26
CA GLN A 8 -9.41 -33.46 -2.05
C GLN A 8 -8.97 -33.78 -0.63
N LYS A 9 -9.91 -34.24 0.21
CA LYS A 9 -9.65 -34.46 1.63
C LYS A 9 -9.68 -35.94 1.97
N THR A 10 -8.77 -36.31 2.86
CA THR A 10 -8.82 -37.54 3.64
C THR A 10 -8.59 -37.19 5.10
N ARG A 11 -8.71 -38.17 6.01
CA ARG A 11 -8.36 -37.95 7.42
C ARG A 11 -6.87 -37.68 7.64
N GLU A 12 -6.02 -38.19 6.75
CA GLU A 12 -4.56 -38.15 6.92
C GLU A 12 -3.91 -36.98 6.17
N TYR A 13 -4.48 -36.56 5.05
CA TYR A 13 -3.97 -35.48 4.22
C TYR A 13 -5.08 -34.77 3.45
N SER A 14 -4.78 -33.54 3.03
CA SER A 14 -5.60 -32.76 2.11
C SER A 14 -4.76 -32.27 0.94
N ASP A 15 -5.23 -32.51 -0.27
CA ASP A 15 -4.60 -32.02 -1.49
C ASP A 15 -5.36 -30.80 -2.02
N LEU A 16 -4.65 -29.68 -2.11
CA LEU A 16 -5.10 -28.50 -2.84
C LEU A 16 -4.61 -28.61 -4.28
N VAL A 17 -5.54 -28.82 -5.22
CA VAL A 17 -5.21 -29.02 -6.63
C VAL A 17 -5.53 -27.75 -7.40
N LEU A 18 -4.51 -27.04 -7.85
CA LEU A 18 -4.62 -25.80 -8.63
C LEU A 18 -4.26 -26.07 -10.09
N THR A 19 -5.21 -25.85 -10.99
CA THR A 19 -4.94 -25.93 -12.43
C THR A 19 -4.43 -24.58 -12.92
N LEU A 20 -3.14 -24.52 -13.25
CA LEU A 20 -2.50 -23.32 -13.75
C LEU A 20 -2.49 -23.33 -15.28
N HIS A 21 -2.64 -22.14 -15.86
CA HIS A 21 -2.51 -21.92 -17.30
C HIS A 21 -1.53 -20.78 -17.56
N ARG A 22 -0.51 -21.05 -18.36
CA ARG A 22 0.46 -20.05 -18.78
C ARG A 22 -0.15 -19.14 -19.86
N THR A 23 0.00 -17.83 -19.68
CA THR A 23 -0.50 -16.82 -20.61
C THR A 23 0.62 -16.31 -21.52
N GLY A 24 0.31 -16.06 -22.80
CA GLY A 24 1.25 -15.54 -23.81
C GLY A 24 1.94 -16.61 -24.67
N ASN A 25 2.61 -16.18 -25.74
CA ASN A 25 3.35 -17.06 -26.66
C ASN A 25 4.64 -17.54 -25.99
N THR A 26 4.65 -18.76 -25.49
CA THR A 26 5.80 -19.28 -24.75
C THR A 26 5.99 -20.78 -24.94
N SER A 27 7.25 -21.21 -24.74
CA SER A 27 7.72 -22.60 -24.82
C SER A 27 6.88 -23.56 -23.95
N ALA A 28 6.87 -24.83 -24.33
CA ALA A 28 6.23 -25.93 -23.59
C ALA A 28 6.87 -26.23 -22.22
N ALA A 29 7.89 -25.48 -21.82
CA ALA A 29 8.59 -25.62 -20.55
C ALA A 29 8.64 -24.28 -19.79
N TRP A 30 8.55 -24.35 -18.46
CA TRP A 30 8.59 -23.21 -17.56
C TRP A 30 9.76 -23.33 -16.58
N SER A 31 10.61 -22.31 -16.52
CA SER A 31 11.82 -22.27 -15.69
C SER A 31 11.57 -22.03 -14.20
N GLY A 32 10.31 -22.07 -13.75
CA GLY A 32 9.95 -21.73 -12.37
C GLY A 32 9.95 -20.22 -12.08
N GLY A 33 10.02 -19.88 -10.80
CA GLY A 33 9.93 -18.51 -10.28
C GLY A 33 8.97 -18.38 -9.09
N LYS A 34 8.66 -17.14 -8.72
CA LYS A 34 7.76 -16.83 -7.60
C LYS A 34 6.31 -16.76 -8.08
N LEU A 35 5.43 -17.49 -7.41
CA LEU A 35 3.98 -17.42 -7.57
C LEU A 35 3.38 -16.77 -6.31
N TYR A 36 2.74 -15.63 -6.49
CA TYR A 36 2.07 -14.88 -5.42
C TYR A 36 0.57 -15.15 -5.49
N PHE A 37 0.06 -15.97 -4.57
CA PHE A 37 -1.36 -16.29 -4.51
C PHE A 37 -2.06 -15.42 -3.47
N PHE A 38 -3.15 -14.76 -3.88
CA PHE A 38 -4.11 -14.17 -2.98
C PHE A 38 -5.05 -15.25 -2.44
N LEU A 39 -5.23 -15.32 -1.12
CA LEU A 39 -5.99 -16.35 -0.42
C LEU A 39 -7.49 -16.05 -0.29
N GLY A 40 -7.93 -14.94 -0.85
CA GLY A 40 -9.34 -14.59 -1.01
C GLY A 40 -9.84 -13.53 -0.04
N THR A 41 -11.06 -13.09 -0.32
CA THR A 41 -11.76 -11.98 0.37
C THR A 41 -12.54 -12.45 1.60
N ASP A 42 -12.77 -13.75 1.78
CA ASP A 42 -13.32 -14.28 3.03
C ASP A 42 -12.22 -14.35 4.11
N PRO A 43 -12.31 -13.57 5.20
CA PRO A 43 -11.25 -13.50 6.19
C PRO A 43 -11.05 -14.80 6.97
N HIS A 44 -12.11 -15.58 7.20
CA HIS A 44 -12.03 -16.84 7.94
C HIS A 44 -11.34 -17.91 7.10
N ARG A 45 -11.74 -18.06 5.83
CA ARG A 45 -11.11 -18.98 4.87
C ARG A 45 -9.65 -18.58 4.63
N ALA A 46 -9.38 -17.29 4.40
CA ALA A 46 -8.01 -16.83 4.18
C ALA A 46 -7.12 -17.10 5.40
N ALA A 47 -7.60 -16.84 6.62
CA ALA A 47 -6.85 -17.15 7.84
C ALA A 47 -6.60 -18.66 8.00
N GLN A 48 -7.60 -19.50 7.73
CA GLN A 48 -7.46 -20.95 7.82
C GLN A 48 -6.46 -21.48 6.78
N LEU A 49 -6.55 -21.01 5.54
CA LEU A 49 -5.59 -21.35 4.48
C LEU A 49 -4.17 -20.88 4.84
N SER A 50 -4.00 -19.65 5.29
CA SER A 50 -2.70 -19.13 5.73
C SER A 50 -2.06 -20.01 6.80
N LEU A 51 -2.82 -20.34 7.85
CA LEU A 51 -2.32 -21.18 8.94
C LEU A 51 -1.89 -22.57 8.44
N TRP A 52 -2.73 -23.20 7.61
CA TRP A 52 -2.47 -24.55 7.12
C TRP A 52 -1.32 -24.60 6.14
N LEU A 53 -1.17 -23.59 5.28
CA LEU A 53 -0.04 -23.48 4.37
C LEU A 53 1.28 -23.17 5.11
N ASP A 54 1.23 -22.53 6.28
CA ASP A 54 2.44 -22.25 7.06
C ASP A 54 2.91 -23.47 7.87
N MET A 55 1.95 -24.24 8.41
CA MET A 55 2.24 -25.28 9.42
C MET A 55 2.11 -26.72 8.94
N HIS A 56 1.35 -26.98 7.87
CA HIS A 56 0.94 -28.34 7.50
C HIS A 56 1.42 -28.79 6.11
N ILE A 57 2.21 -27.99 5.38
CA ILE A 57 2.70 -28.42 4.06
C ILE A 57 3.65 -29.61 4.21
N GLU A 58 3.32 -30.70 3.53
CA GLU A 58 4.17 -31.88 3.44
C GLU A 58 5.03 -31.79 2.18
N TYR A 59 4.40 -31.73 1.00
CA TYR A 59 5.07 -31.69 -0.30
C TYR A 59 4.25 -30.96 -1.36
N CYS A 60 4.93 -30.54 -2.44
CA CYS A 60 4.27 -30.06 -3.64
C CYS A 60 4.62 -30.90 -4.87
N TYR A 61 3.66 -31.02 -5.76
CA TYR A 61 3.79 -31.72 -7.02
C TYR A 61 3.41 -30.84 -8.19
N TRP A 62 4.15 -31.00 -9.26
CA TRP A 62 3.87 -30.45 -10.56
C TRP A 62 3.47 -31.59 -11.49
N ARG A 63 2.20 -31.61 -11.89
CA ARG A 63 1.61 -32.69 -12.67
C ARG A 63 1.17 -32.20 -14.05
N THR A 64 1.57 -32.94 -15.07
CA THR A 64 1.10 -32.82 -16.46
C THR A 64 0.33 -34.09 -16.84
N ALA A 65 -0.16 -34.19 -18.07
CA ALA A 65 -0.85 -35.39 -18.55
C ALA A 65 0.08 -36.62 -18.62
N GLY A 66 1.39 -36.42 -18.80
CA GLY A 66 2.35 -37.50 -19.00
C GLY A 66 3.34 -37.74 -17.85
N ASP A 67 3.43 -36.81 -16.89
CA ASP A 67 4.43 -36.88 -15.83
C ASP A 67 3.98 -36.17 -14.55
N GLU A 68 4.53 -36.60 -13.42
CA GLU A 68 4.41 -35.96 -12.11
C GLU A 68 5.79 -35.78 -11.48
N LYS A 69 6.14 -34.53 -11.22
CA LYS A 69 7.39 -34.16 -10.58
C LYS A 69 7.12 -33.57 -9.20
N LYS A 70 7.73 -34.17 -8.18
CA LYS A 70 7.78 -33.57 -6.84
C LYS A 70 8.72 -32.35 -6.85
N LEU A 71 8.22 -31.21 -6.40
CA LEU A 71 8.99 -29.96 -6.27
C LEU A 71 9.84 -30.04 -5.00
N ARG A 72 11.15 -30.21 -5.15
CA ARG A 72 12.12 -30.38 -4.05
C ARG A 72 12.89 -29.10 -3.76
N GLY A 73 13.07 -28.24 -4.76
CA GLY A 73 13.68 -26.92 -4.64
C GLY A 73 12.64 -25.80 -4.49
N SER A 74 11.44 -26.13 -4.00
CA SER A 74 10.39 -25.14 -3.82
C SER A 74 10.18 -24.80 -2.35
N ASP A 75 10.09 -23.51 -2.07
CA ASP A 75 9.88 -22.99 -0.72
C ASP A 75 8.54 -22.26 -0.64
N PHE A 76 7.77 -22.57 0.41
CA PHE A 76 6.62 -21.78 0.79
C PHE A 76 7.07 -20.70 1.74
N LEU A 77 6.79 -19.47 1.33
CA LEU A 77 7.06 -18.29 2.13
C LEU A 77 5.69 -17.69 2.47
N GLY A 78 5.31 -17.89 3.73
CA GLY A 78 4.02 -17.51 4.28
C GLY A 78 3.96 -16.04 4.72
N TRP A 79 3.35 -15.82 5.88
CA TRP A 79 3.09 -14.50 6.45
C TRP A 79 4.32 -13.56 6.60
N PRO A 80 5.58 -14.02 6.85
CA PRO A 80 6.69 -13.10 7.09
C PRO A 80 7.08 -12.28 5.87
N GLU A 81 6.85 -12.79 4.65
CA GLU A 81 7.13 -12.05 3.41
C GLU A 81 6.13 -10.90 3.21
N ASN A 82 4.89 -11.08 3.64
CA ASN A 82 3.85 -10.04 3.59
C ASN A 82 4.17 -8.86 4.54
N LEU A 83 5.11 -9.04 5.48
CA LEU A 83 5.53 -8.03 6.46
C LEU A 83 6.92 -7.45 6.16
N GLN A 84 7.46 -7.65 4.96
CA GLN A 84 8.77 -7.04 4.64
C GLN A 84 8.66 -5.55 4.34
N GLN A 85 7.50 -5.07 3.87
CA GLN A 85 7.31 -3.67 3.50
C GLN A 85 5.92 -3.18 3.95
N PRO A 86 5.82 -1.99 4.54
CA PRO A 86 4.52 -1.36 4.80
C PRO A 86 3.84 -1.01 3.47
N LEU A 87 2.51 -1.16 3.43
CA LEU A 87 1.71 -0.77 2.27
C LEU A 87 1.57 0.76 2.19
N LEU A 88 1.38 1.42 3.34
CA LEU A 88 1.21 2.87 3.38
C LEU A 88 2.59 3.58 3.39
N PRO A 89 2.70 4.78 2.80
CA PRO A 89 3.97 5.50 2.77
C PRO A 89 4.51 5.86 4.17
N THR A 90 5.69 5.34 4.52
CA THR A 90 6.44 5.68 5.75
C THR A 90 7.69 6.48 5.42
N GLU A 91 7.93 7.59 6.11
CA GLU A 91 9.20 8.36 5.97
C GLU A 91 10.29 7.94 6.97
N ASN A 92 9.92 7.29 8.08
CA ASN A 92 10.82 6.89 9.16
C ASN A 92 10.84 5.37 9.35
N LEU A 93 11.92 4.73 8.90
CA LEU A 93 12.21 3.31 9.13
C LEU A 93 12.12 2.84 10.61
N PRO A 94 12.50 3.61 11.66
CA PRO A 94 12.43 3.08 13.03
C PRO A 94 11.00 2.78 13.51
N PHE A 95 9.98 3.39 12.91
CA PHE A 95 8.58 3.17 13.27
C PHE A 95 7.81 2.32 12.25
N ALA A 96 8.47 1.82 11.21
CA ALA A 96 7.83 1.02 10.16
C ALA A 96 7.12 -0.21 10.73
N ARG A 97 7.67 -0.85 11.77
CA ARG A 97 7.02 -2.00 12.44
C ARG A 97 5.72 -1.63 13.15
N LEU A 98 5.63 -0.45 13.75
CA LEU A 98 4.38 0.01 14.38
C LEU A 98 3.32 0.26 13.31
N GLN A 99 3.72 0.84 12.18
CA GLN A 99 2.81 1.03 11.06
C GLN A 99 2.31 -0.30 10.50
N GLN A 100 3.19 -1.29 10.33
CA GLN A 100 2.79 -2.64 9.90
C GLN A 100 1.81 -3.30 10.86
N MET A 101 1.98 -3.10 12.18
CA MET A 101 1.01 -3.57 13.17
C MET A 101 -0.35 -2.89 12.99
N THR A 102 -0.37 -1.57 12.76
CA THR A 102 -1.61 -0.85 12.47
C THR A 102 -2.25 -1.34 11.17
N GLU A 103 -1.46 -1.51 10.10
CA GLU A 103 -1.93 -2.05 8.82
C GLU A 103 -2.52 -3.44 8.98
N TYR A 104 -1.91 -4.30 9.81
CA TYR A 104 -2.45 -5.64 10.11
C TYR A 104 -3.86 -5.61 10.72
N TYR A 105 -4.13 -4.65 11.60
CA TYR A 105 -5.46 -4.52 12.22
C TYR A 105 -6.45 -3.73 11.37
N CYS A 106 -5.99 -2.79 10.55
CA CYS A 106 -6.85 -1.84 9.84
C CYS A 106 -7.09 -2.20 8.37
N LEU A 107 -6.22 -2.97 7.74
CA LEU A 107 -6.28 -3.31 6.32
C LEU A 107 -6.51 -4.82 6.17
N PRO A 108 -7.77 -5.27 6.19
CA PRO A 108 -8.07 -6.67 5.96
C PRO A 108 -7.54 -7.06 4.57
N HIS A 109 -7.09 -8.30 4.43
CA HIS A 109 -6.58 -8.91 3.18
C HIS A 109 -5.18 -8.51 2.69
N VAL A 110 -4.56 -7.43 3.17
CA VAL A 110 -3.15 -7.09 2.80
C VAL A 110 -2.19 -8.22 3.19
N PHE A 111 -2.54 -8.98 4.22
CA PHE A 111 -1.75 -10.11 4.72
C PHE A 111 -2.29 -11.48 4.27
N SER A 112 -3.31 -11.51 3.42
CA SER A 112 -3.93 -12.74 2.89
C SER A 112 -3.26 -13.20 1.60
N PHE A 113 -1.93 -13.13 1.56
CA PHE A 113 -1.12 -13.59 0.44
C PHE A 113 -0.20 -14.71 0.88
N MET A 114 0.15 -15.60 -0.05
CA MET A 114 1.21 -16.58 0.14
C MET A 114 2.11 -16.58 -1.09
N MET A 115 3.39 -16.87 -0.89
CA MET A 115 4.33 -16.99 -1.99
C MET A 115 4.91 -18.40 -2.07
N LEU A 116 4.86 -18.98 -3.27
CA LEU A 116 5.56 -20.21 -3.61
C LEU A 116 6.72 -19.86 -4.52
N ALA A 117 7.95 -20.01 -4.02
CA ALA A 117 9.15 -19.90 -4.83
C ALA A 117 9.48 -21.28 -5.42
N ILE A 118 9.41 -21.42 -6.74
CA ILE A 118 9.75 -22.66 -7.45
C ILE A 118 11.14 -22.51 -8.07
N ASN A 119 12.16 -23.07 -7.40
CA ASN A 119 13.57 -22.97 -7.80
C ASN A 119 14.13 -24.34 -8.22
N GLU A 120 13.44 -24.99 -9.15
CA GLU A 120 13.86 -26.28 -9.70
C GLU A 120 15.05 -26.12 -10.66
N GLN A 121 16.01 -27.04 -10.61
CA GLN A 121 17.19 -27.01 -11.50
C GLN A 121 16.84 -27.27 -12.97
N GLN A 122 15.72 -27.94 -13.22
CA GLN A 122 15.24 -28.29 -14.55
C GLN A 122 13.88 -27.64 -14.77
N ASP A 123 13.66 -27.18 -16.01
CA ASP A 123 12.39 -26.62 -16.42
C ASP A 123 11.25 -27.61 -16.19
N LEU A 124 10.12 -27.06 -15.79
CA LEU A 124 8.87 -27.77 -15.55
C LEU A 124 8.09 -27.87 -16.86
N ALA A 125 7.79 -29.09 -17.27
CA ALA A 125 6.98 -29.34 -18.46
C ALA A 125 5.56 -28.79 -18.29
N LEU A 126 4.96 -28.36 -19.41
CA LEU A 126 3.56 -27.99 -19.51
C LEU A 126 2.85 -28.94 -20.48
N ASN A 127 1.54 -29.06 -20.33
CA ASN A 127 0.70 -29.70 -21.34
C ASN A 127 0.75 -28.91 -22.67
N PRO A 128 0.38 -29.53 -23.81
CA PRO A 128 0.35 -28.84 -25.11
C PRO A 128 -0.54 -27.60 -25.16
N ASP A 129 -1.57 -27.53 -24.29
CA ASP A 129 -2.46 -26.38 -24.13
C ASP A 129 -1.94 -25.32 -23.15
N GLY A 130 -0.69 -25.47 -22.66
CA GLY A 130 -0.06 -24.57 -21.70
C GLY A 130 -0.54 -24.74 -20.25
N THR A 131 -1.29 -25.79 -19.94
CA THR A 131 -1.78 -26.08 -18.59
C THR A 131 -0.86 -27.01 -17.79
N CYS A 132 -1.03 -26.99 -16.48
CA CYS A 132 -0.47 -27.96 -15.54
C CYS A 132 -1.29 -27.96 -14.25
N LYS A 133 -1.06 -28.96 -13.39
CA LYS A 133 -1.61 -28.99 -12.03
C LYS A 133 -0.49 -28.81 -11.01
N LEU A 134 -0.63 -27.79 -10.17
CA LEU A 134 0.13 -27.63 -8.94
C LEU A 134 -0.70 -28.27 -7.81
N ILE A 135 -0.13 -29.29 -7.16
CA ILE A 135 -0.78 -29.99 -6.06
C ILE A 135 0.00 -29.69 -4.79
N ILE A 136 -0.65 -29.05 -3.83
CA ILE A 136 -0.08 -28.75 -2.50
C ILE A 136 -0.69 -29.76 -1.53
N ARG A 137 0.14 -30.66 -1.01
CA ARG A 137 -0.29 -31.65 -0.03
C ARG A 137 -0.08 -31.12 1.39
N LEU A 138 -1.15 -31.15 2.17
CA LEU A 138 -1.18 -30.77 3.57
C LEU A 138 -1.34 -32.01 4.44
N GLN A 139 -0.63 -32.05 5.56
CA GLN A 139 -0.77 -33.07 6.59
C GLN A 139 -2.03 -32.79 7.42
N GLY A 140 -2.99 -33.73 7.37
CA GLY A 140 -4.28 -33.65 8.06
C GLY A 140 -5.45 -33.22 7.17
N GLU A 141 -6.65 -33.25 7.76
CA GLU A 141 -7.89 -32.84 7.10
C GLU A 141 -8.11 -31.33 7.23
N LEU A 142 -8.01 -30.61 6.11
CA LEU A 142 -8.20 -29.18 6.03
C LEU A 142 -9.66 -28.81 6.36
N PRO A 143 -9.94 -28.01 7.41
CA PRO A 143 -11.28 -27.76 7.92
C PRO A 143 -11.98 -26.61 7.17
N ILE A 144 -11.91 -26.64 5.83
CA ILE A 144 -12.70 -25.76 4.95
C ILE A 144 -13.27 -26.57 3.79
N ASP A 145 -14.55 -26.44 3.49
CA ASP A 145 -15.20 -27.31 2.50
C ASP A 145 -14.96 -26.88 1.05
N ASP A 146 -14.73 -25.59 0.83
CA ASP A 146 -14.54 -24.99 -0.48
C ASP A 146 -13.47 -23.89 -0.46
N LEU A 147 -12.78 -23.71 -1.60
CA LEU A 147 -11.75 -22.68 -1.79
C LEU A 147 -12.34 -21.32 -2.19
N GLY A 148 -13.60 -21.25 -2.60
CA GLY A 148 -14.30 -20.02 -2.98
C GLY A 148 -13.53 -19.18 -3.98
N ASP A 149 -13.05 -18.01 -3.57
CA ASP A 149 -12.28 -17.09 -4.39
C ASP A 149 -10.76 -17.18 -4.13
N ALA A 150 -10.27 -18.08 -3.27
CA ALA A 150 -8.86 -18.22 -2.93
C ALA A 150 -7.96 -18.66 -4.10
N PHE A 151 -6.65 -18.49 -3.94
CA PHE A 151 -5.60 -18.83 -4.91
C PHE A 151 -5.65 -18.02 -6.22
N GLN A 152 -5.98 -16.72 -6.16
CA GLN A 152 -5.87 -15.85 -7.33
C GLN A 152 -4.42 -15.46 -7.58
N LEU A 153 -4.00 -15.43 -8.85
CA LEU A 153 -2.68 -14.96 -9.27
C LEU A 153 -2.82 -13.61 -9.97
N GLY A 154 -1.82 -12.74 -9.81
CA GLY A 154 -1.79 -11.43 -10.47
C GLY A 154 -2.56 -10.34 -9.72
N CYS A 155 -2.89 -10.59 -8.46
CA CYS A 155 -3.48 -9.61 -7.55
C CYS A 155 -2.38 -8.95 -6.71
N VAL A 156 -2.52 -7.66 -6.46
CA VAL A 156 -1.67 -6.91 -5.51
C VAL A 156 -2.55 -5.95 -4.71
N PRO A 157 -2.27 -5.71 -3.42
CA PRO A 157 -2.94 -4.66 -2.69
C PRO A 157 -2.59 -3.30 -3.32
N ALA A 158 -3.59 -2.45 -3.49
CA ALA A 158 -3.43 -1.12 -4.07
C ALA A 158 -4.07 -0.07 -3.16
N VAL A 159 -3.42 1.08 -3.05
CA VAL A 159 -3.92 2.23 -2.29
C VAL A 159 -4.05 3.44 -3.19
N HIS A 160 -5.19 4.13 -3.12
CA HIS A 160 -5.41 5.35 -3.89
C HIS A 160 -4.86 6.54 -3.11
N LEU A 161 -3.66 6.99 -3.46
CA LEU A 161 -3.02 8.17 -2.88
C LEU A 161 -2.56 9.10 -4.00
N VAL A 162 -2.95 10.37 -3.91
CA VAL A 162 -2.62 11.39 -4.92
C VAL A 162 -1.95 12.60 -4.27
N PRO A 163 -0.90 13.17 -4.90
CA PRO A 163 -0.37 14.47 -4.51
C PRO A 163 -1.41 15.57 -4.76
N MET A 164 -1.61 16.44 -3.78
CA MET A 164 -2.52 17.58 -3.86
C MET A 164 -1.84 18.83 -3.29
N VAL A 165 -2.39 20.00 -3.63
CA VAL A 165 -1.97 21.29 -3.08
C VAL A 165 -3.21 22.02 -2.59
N SER A 166 -3.18 22.48 -1.35
CA SER A 166 -4.31 23.21 -0.79
C SER A 166 -4.49 24.58 -1.45
N PRO A 167 -5.70 25.16 -1.40
CA PRO A 167 -5.86 26.59 -1.58
C PRO A 167 -4.92 27.39 -0.65
N PRO A 168 -4.50 28.60 -1.03
CA PRO A 168 -3.64 29.42 -0.19
C PRO A 168 -4.32 29.81 1.13
N VAL A 169 -3.58 29.67 2.23
CA VAL A 169 -3.97 30.05 3.60
C VAL A 169 -3.19 31.30 3.99
N SER A 170 -3.90 32.35 4.38
CA SER A 170 -3.28 33.60 4.83
C SER A 170 -2.93 33.51 6.31
N LEU A 171 -1.64 33.47 6.62
CA LEU A 171 -1.12 33.52 7.98
C LEU A 171 -1.21 34.96 8.51
N THR A 172 -1.69 35.08 9.74
CA THR A 172 -1.81 36.33 10.48
C THR A 172 -1.01 36.25 11.79
N PRO A 173 -0.51 37.38 12.30
CA PRO A 173 0.05 37.41 13.65
C PRO A 173 -1.02 36.98 14.67
N ASP A 174 -0.56 36.46 15.81
CA ASP A 174 -1.35 36.07 16.98
C ASP A 174 -2.36 34.93 16.75
N ASN A 175 -2.33 34.27 15.59
CA ASN A 175 -3.08 33.06 15.34
C ASN A 175 -2.14 31.89 14.99
N PRO A 176 -2.05 30.86 15.85
CA PRO A 176 -1.20 29.69 15.57
C PRO A 176 -1.93 28.58 14.82
N CYS A 177 -3.26 28.67 14.62
CA CYS A 177 -4.08 27.58 14.10
C CYS A 177 -4.90 28.03 12.87
N TYR A 178 -4.82 27.26 11.80
CA TYR A 178 -5.51 27.56 10.54
C TYR A 178 -6.29 26.36 10.04
N PRO A 179 -7.51 26.54 9.51
CA PRO A 179 -8.20 25.47 8.80
C PRO A 179 -7.40 25.11 7.55
N LEU A 180 -7.37 23.81 7.24
CA LEU A 180 -6.85 23.29 5.97
C LEU A 180 -8.04 22.91 5.09
N PRO A 181 -8.52 23.83 4.22
CA PRO A 181 -9.66 23.54 3.37
C PRO A 181 -9.28 22.51 2.30
N LEU A 182 -10.10 21.48 2.18
CA LEU A 182 -10.07 20.48 1.11
C LEU A 182 -11.41 20.51 0.37
N ALA A 183 -11.43 20.06 -0.87
CA ALA A 183 -12.70 19.88 -1.57
C ALA A 183 -13.55 18.80 -0.87
N GLU A 184 -14.87 18.85 -1.03
CA GLU A 184 -15.79 17.88 -0.38
C GLU A 184 -15.46 16.42 -0.73
N THR A 185 -14.88 16.21 -1.91
CA THR A 185 -14.49 14.91 -2.46
C THR A 185 -13.11 14.44 -2.02
N GLU A 186 -12.32 15.29 -1.38
CA GLU A 186 -10.94 15.04 -1.00
C GLU A 186 -10.85 14.71 0.50
N ARG A 187 -9.90 13.85 0.84
CA ARG A 187 -9.56 13.52 2.22
C ARG A 187 -8.06 13.59 2.42
N LEU A 188 -7.67 14.10 3.59
CA LEU A 188 -6.27 14.19 3.97
C LEU A 188 -5.76 12.81 4.37
N PHE A 189 -4.64 12.40 3.78
CA PHE A 189 -3.84 11.30 4.32
C PHE A 189 -2.68 11.87 5.15
N ARG A 190 -1.93 12.82 4.58
CA ARG A 190 -0.80 13.46 5.27
C ARG A 190 -0.45 14.81 4.65
N VAL A 191 -0.09 15.79 5.48
CA VAL A 191 0.60 17.02 5.03
C VAL A 191 2.10 16.75 4.96
N LYS A 192 2.71 16.94 3.78
CA LYS A 192 4.15 16.75 3.56
C LYS A 192 4.96 17.99 3.92
N SER A 193 4.49 19.15 3.48
CA SER A 193 5.17 20.42 3.71
C SER A 193 4.19 21.58 3.57
N ILE A 194 4.58 22.72 4.13
CA ILE A 194 3.89 24.00 3.93
C ILE A 194 4.90 24.98 3.36
N GLN A 195 4.52 25.62 2.26
CA GLN A 195 5.39 26.51 1.49
C GLN A 195 4.69 27.83 1.21
N THR A 196 5.43 28.93 1.12
CA THR A 196 4.87 30.21 0.68
C THR A 196 4.20 30.07 -0.69
N ALA A 197 2.96 30.54 -0.81
CA ALA A 197 2.18 30.48 -2.03
C ALA A 197 2.80 31.37 -3.12
N LYS A 198 2.91 30.85 -4.35
CA LYS A 198 3.34 31.65 -5.51
C LYS A 198 2.21 32.57 -5.95
N GLN A 199 2.47 33.88 -6.08
CA GLN A 199 1.44 34.81 -6.55
C GLN A 199 1.21 34.67 -8.07
N PRO A 200 -0.04 34.55 -8.55
CA PRO A 200 -0.33 34.57 -9.98
C PRO A 200 -0.05 35.96 -10.55
N GLY A 201 0.97 36.09 -11.40
CA GLY A 201 1.31 37.36 -12.06
C GLY A 201 2.79 37.76 -12.00
N GLU A 202 3.62 37.07 -11.20
CA GLU A 202 5.08 37.20 -11.29
C GLU A 202 5.56 36.61 -12.62
N LYS A 203 5.57 37.43 -13.66
CA LYS A 203 6.44 37.21 -14.81
C LYS A 203 7.86 37.11 -14.26
N ASN A 204 8.58 36.05 -14.63
CA ASN A 204 10.03 35.98 -14.51
C ASN A 204 10.64 37.12 -15.35
N ALA A 205 10.63 38.34 -14.84
CA ALA A 205 11.50 39.38 -15.35
C ALA A 205 12.90 38.96 -14.92
N GLN A 206 13.73 38.57 -15.91
CA GLN A 206 15.16 38.38 -15.71
C GLN A 206 15.72 39.54 -14.86
N GLY A 207 16.04 39.26 -13.60
CA GLY A 207 16.70 40.19 -12.68
C GLY A 207 15.93 40.62 -11.43
N SER A 208 14.66 40.29 -11.26
CA SER A 208 13.94 40.57 -10.00
C SER A 208 13.71 39.28 -9.20
N ALA A 209 14.42 39.15 -8.07
CA ALA A 209 14.17 38.09 -7.10
C ALA A 209 12.71 38.14 -6.62
N PRO A 210 12.03 36.99 -6.41
CA PRO A 210 10.70 36.96 -5.82
C PRO A 210 10.73 37.76 -4.51
N ARG A 211 9.81 38.72 -4.34
CA ARG A 211 9.77 39.56 -3.14
C ARG A 211 9.21 38.74 -1.98
N GLY A 212 10.10 38.06 -1.27
CA GLY A 212 9.81 37.30 -0.04
C GLY A 212 10.75 36.11 0.10
N LYS A 213 11.28 35.86 1.31
CA LYS A 213 12.01 34.64 1.62
C LYS A 213 11.05 33.46 1.43
N LEU A 214 11.45 32.45 0.66
CA LEU A 214 10.66 31.22 0.51
C LEU A 214 10.55 30.56 1.89
N GLY A 215 9.40 30.67 2.53
CA GLY A 215 9.13 30.02 3.79
C GLY A 215 8.86 28.55 3.56
N HIS A 216 9.69 27.69 4.16
CA HIS A 216 9.49 26.25 4.16
C HIS A 216 9.35 25.76 5.60
N PHE A 217 8.13 25.45 6.00
CA PHE A 217 7.86 24.96 7.35
C PHE A 217 8.06 23.44 7.40
N LEU A 218 8.64 22.95 8.50
CA LEU A 218 8.87 21.52 8.70
C LEU A 218 7.80 20.91 9.61
N PRO A 219 7.42 19.64 9.42
CA PRO A 219 6.52 18.96 10.33
C PRO A 219 7.19 18.74 11.70
N ILE A 220 6.38 18.70 12.77
CA ILE A 220 6.86 18.56 14.16
C ILE A 220 7.57 17.22 14.42
N ASP A 221 7.29 16.18 13.64
CA ASP A 221 7.97 14.88 13.71
C ASP A 221 9.43 14.94 13.22
N ARG A 222 9.83 16.05 12.57
CA ARG A 222 11.21 16.36 12.18
C ARG A 222 11.85 17.41 13.09
N PHE A 223 11.35 17.57 14.31
CA PHE A 223 11.95 18.47 15.28
C PHE A 223 13.44 18.16 15.48
N GLN A 224 14.26 19.18 15.30
CA GLN A 224 15.68 19.13 15.61
C GLN A 224 15.97 20.22 16.64
N PRO A 225 16.58 19.90 17.80
CA PRO A 225 16.99 20.89 18.76
C PRO A 225 18.04 21.80 18.10
N LYS A 226 17.76 23.10 18.04
CA LYS A 226 18.68 24.13 17.55
C LYS A 226 19.16 24.95 18.74
N SER A 227 20.39 25.45 18.66
CA SER A 227 20.95 26.33 19.69
C SER A 227 20.23 27.69 19.70
N ASP A 228 19.78 28.13 20.87
CA ASP A 228 18.93 29.32 21.07
C ASP A 228 19.49 30.64 20.50
N TRP A 229 20.80 30.76 20.34
CA TRP A 229 21.49 32.01 19.98
C TRP A 229 21.46 32.36 18.47
N LEU A 230 20.82 31.55 17.64
CA LEU A 230 20.78 31.72 16.16
C LEU A 230 19.35 31.91 15.60
N LEU A 231 18.35 32.10 16.46
CA LEU A 231 16.96 31.90 16.08
C LEU A 231 16.14 33.19 16.21
N ASP A 232 15.83 33.81 15.07
CA ASP A 232 14.78 34.84 15.01
C ASP A 232 13.40 34.16 15.20
N ALA A 233 12.64 34.62 16.19
CA ALA A 233 11.32 34.09 16.50
C ALA A 233 10.34 34.35 15.34
N GLY A 234 9.66 33.29 14.88
CA GLY A 234 8.66 33.40 13.80
C GLY A 234 9.20 33.25 12.37
N GLU A 235 10.51 33.15 12.17
CA GLU A 235 11.08 32.78 10.87
C GLU A 235 10.68 31.35 10.48
N PRO A 236 10.36 31.07 9.19
CA PRO A 236 9.91 29.74 8.75
C PRO A 236 10.86 28.59 9.10
N ASP A 237 12.17 28.87 9.14
CA ASP A 237 13.20 27.90 9.51
C ASP A 237 13.13 27.50 11.01
N ASN A 238 12.38 28.27 11.81
CA ASN A 238 12.24 28.17 13.26
C ASN A 238 10.81 27.87 13.70
N VAL A 239 9.95 27.49 12.76
CA VAL A 239 8.55 27.16 13.01
C VAL A 239 8.27 25.77 12.44
N TYR A 240 7.69 24.93 13.29
CA TYR A 240 7.20 23.62 12.91
C TYR A 240 5.68 23.65 12.76
N PHE A 241 5.13 22.71 12.02
CA PHE A 241 3.68 22.52 11.93
C PHE A 241 3.26 21.12 12.36
N GLN A 242 2.02 21.01 12.83
CA GLN A 242 1.33 19.76 13.07
C GLN A 242 -0.02 19.80 12.35
N SER A 243 -0.34 18.75 11.62
CA SER A 243 -1.69 18.55 11.09
C SER A 243 -2.55 17.87 12.15
N LEU A 244 -3.76 18.39 12.37
CA LEU A 244 -4.73 17.85 13.30
C LEU A 244 -6.08 17.64 12.59
N ILE A 245 -6.82 16.63 13.05
CA ILE A 245 -8.20 16.41 12.65
C ILE A 245 -9.06 16.65 13.90
N THR A 246 -10.05 17.52 13.78
CA THR A 246 -10.98 17.88 14.86
C THR A 246 -12.40 17.63 14.40
N ASP A 247 -13.31 17.29 15.30
CA ASP A 247 -14.74 17.21 15.02
C ASP A 247 -15.47 18.46 15.52
N ASP A 248 -16.53 18.85 14.82
CA ASP A 248 -17.47 19.84 15.33
C ASP A 248 -18.56 19.18 16.20
N LEU A 249 -19.46 19.98 16.77
CA LEU A 249 -20.58 19.50 17.58
C LEU A 249 -21.56 18.60 16.81
N LEU A 250 -21.46 18.56 15.47
CA LEU A 250 -22.25 17.70 14.58
C LEU A 250 -21.47 16.45 14.13
N GLY A 251 -20.26 16.22 14.66
CA GLY A 251 -19.39 15.10 14.31
C GLY A 251 -18.70 15.24 12.95
N ARG A 252 -18.70 16.43 12.33
CA ARG A 252 -18.03 16.66 11.04
C ARG A 252 -16.55 16.88 11.26
N LEU A 253 -15.73 16.13 10.53
CA LEU A 253 -14.28 16.21 10.61
C LEU A 253 -13.74 17.44 9.85
N HIS A 254 -12.87 18.19 10.51
CA HIS A 254 -12.18 19.36 10.00
C HIS A 254 -10.67 19.20 10.15
N ASN A 255 -9.95 19.45 9.07
CA ASN A 255 -8.48 19.46 9.08
C ASN A 255 -7.98 20.84 9.51
N GLN A 256 -6.99 20.84 10.39
CA GLN A 256 -6.33 22.06 10.88
C GLN A 256 -4.81 21.90 10.81
N ILE A 257 -4.13 23.02 10.67
CA ILE A 257 -2.69 23.14 10.78
C ILE A 257 -2.39 24.03 11.97
N HIS A 258 -1.60 23.50 12.91
CA HIS A 258 -1.11 24.22 14.07
C HIS A 258 0.38 24.49 13.92
N PHE A 259 0.81 25.70 14.21
CA PHE A 259 2.21 26.10 14.14
C PHE A 259 2.82 26.22 15.53
N PHE A 260 4.05 25.73 15.67
CA PHE A 260 4.82 25.68 16.92
C PHE A 260 6.18 26.31 16.73
N GLY A 261 6.66 27.05 17.73
CA GLY A 261 8.04 27.50 17.79
C GLY A 261 9.00 26.37 18.14
N ILE A 262 10.31 26.64 18.06
CA ILE A 262 11.36 25.70 18.50
C ILE A 262 11.27 25.38 19.99
N ASP A 263 10.70 26.27 20.80
CA ASP A 263 10.46 26.05 22.23
C ASP A 263 9.29 25.11 22.53
N GLY A 264 8.63 24.57 21.49
CA GLY A 264 7.48 23.70 21.59
C GLY A 264 6.18 24.41 21.96
N LYS A 265 6.20 25.75 22.11
CA LYS A 265 4.98 26.53 22.35
C LYS A 265 4.32 26.93 21.04
N THR A 266 3.07 27.36 21.11
CA THR A 266 2.32 27.87 19.97
C THR A 266 3.03 29.06 19.33
N ALA A 267 3.20 29.03 18.01
CA ALA A 267 3.82 30.11 17.26
C ALA A 267 2.84 31.27 17.07
N ASN A 268 2.80 32.20 18.02
CA ASN A 268 1.93 33.38 17.93
C ASN A 268 2.55 34.51 17.09
N THR A 269 3.83 34.44 16.77
CA THR A 269 4.56 35.47 16.03
C THR A 269 4.81 35.09 14.56
N LEU A 270 3.83 34.48 13.90
CA LEU A 270 3.96 34.13 12.48
C LEU A 270 4.03 35.39 11.61
N SER A 271 5.02 35.44 10.72
CA SER A 271 5.11 36.49 9.71
C SER A 271 3.88 36.45 8.78
N PRO A 272 3.20 37.60 8.53
CA PRO A 272 2.06 37.64 7.62
C PRO A 272 2.47 37.21 6.21
N GLN A 273 1.92 36.10 5.73
CA GLN A 273 2.18 35.57 4.39
C GLN A 273 1.10 34.60 3.96
N SER A 274 1.00 34.36 2.65
CA SER A 274 0.13 33.31 2.12
C SER A 274 0.93 32.03 1.93
N VAL A 275 0.41 30.89 2.39
CA VAL A 275 1.06 29.57 2.30
C VAL A 275 0.13 28.54 1.67
N CYS A 276 0.70 27.56 0.98
CA CYS A 276 0.00 26.37 0.51
C CYS A 276 0.54 25.14 1.22
N ALA A 277 -0.36 24.22 1.59
CA ALA A 277 0.02 22.91 2.07
C ALA A 277 0.18 21.96 0.87
N HIS A 278 1.34 21.32 0.78
CA HIS A 278 1.56 20.19 -0.11
C HIS A 278 1.21 18.92 0.66
N LEU A 279 0.23 18.18 0.15
CA LEU A 279 -0.35 17.05 0.86
C LEU A 279 -0.46 15.82 -0.02
N ILE A 280 -0.48 14.66 0.63
CA ILE A 280 -1.00 13.43 0.04
C ILE A 280 -2.43 13.29 0.55
N GLY A 281 -3.35 13.09 -0.38
CA GLY A 281 -4.74 12.82 -0.08
C GLY A 281 -5.30 11.67 -0.90
N TYR A 282 -6.59 11.43 -0.74
CA TYR A 282 -7.35 10.46 -1.51
C TYR A 282 -8.74 11.01 -1.81
N HIS A 283 -9.38 10.46 -2.83
CA HIS A 283 -10.74 10.82 -3.22
C HIS A 283 -11.75 9.87 -2.59
N VAL A 284 -12.84 10.37 -2.02
CA VAL A 284 -13.90 9.54 -1.41
C VAL A 284 -14.55 8.58 -2.41
N GLN A 285 -14.50 8.90 -3.70
CA GLN A 285 -15.00 8.05 -4.78
C GLN A 285 -14.17 6.78 -4.92
N ALA A 286 -12.86 6.82 -4.60
CA ALA A 286 -12.00 5.63 -4.65
C ALA A 286 -12.46 4.55 -3.65
N MET A 287 -13.12 4.96 -2.56
CA MET A 287 -13.69 4.04 -1.57
C MET A 287 -14.95 3.31 -2.06
N LYS A 288 -15.45 3.64 -3.25
CA LYS A 288 -16.67 3.06 -3.85
C LYS A 288 -16.37 2.25 -5.11
N LEU A 289 -15.10 2.04 -5.43
CA LEU A 289 -14.70 1.26 -6.60
C LEU A 289 -15.03 -0.22 -6.37
N GLY A 290 -15.64 -0.86 -7.35
CA GLY A 290 -15.89 -2.29 -7.39
C GLY A 290 -14.99 -3.01 -8.41
N ILE A 291 -15.19 -4.32 -8.52
CA ILE A 291 -14.52 -5.17 -9.50
C ILE A 291 -14.70 -4.60 -10.91
N GLY A 292 -13.58 -4.33 -11.59
CA GLY A 292 -13.58 -3.90 -12.98
C GLY A 292 -13.71 -2.39 -13.19
N ASP A 293 -13.78 -1.58 -12.13
CA ASP A 293 -13.77 -0.12 -12.27
C ASP A 293 -12.36 0.40 -12.64
N ILE A 294 -11.32 -0.30 -12.21
CA ILE A 294 -9.93 -0.01 -12.58
C ILE A 294 -9.57 -0.83 -13.83
N THR A 295 -9.66 -0.21 -15.00
CA THR A 295 -9.48 -0.90 -16.30
C THR A 295 -8.20 -0.50 -17.04
N LEU A 296 -7.51 0.54 -16.58
CA LEU A 296 -6.36 1.11 -17.27
C LEU A 296 -5.16 1.18 -16.33
N THR A 297 -4.04 0.61 -16.75
CA THR A 297 -2.74 0.82 -16.10
C THR A 297 -1.94 1.86 -16.87
N GLN A 298 -1.28 2.76 -16.15
CA GLN A 298 -0.37 3.74 -16.76
C GLN A 298 0.95 3.11 -17.23
N GLU A 299 1.27 1.89 -16.79
CA GLU A 299 2.40 1.09 -17.29
C GLU A 299 1.96 -0.01 -18.25
N SER A 300 2.87 -0.37 -19.16
CA SER A 300 2.72 -1.46 -20.13
C SER A 300 2.64 -2.83 -19.42
N VAL A 301 1.47 -3.16 -18.91
CA VAL A 301 1.16 -4.52 -18.45
C VAL A 301 0.97 -5.39 -19.70
N PRO A 302 1.52 -6.63 -19.73
CA PRO A 302 1.25 -7.54 -20.83
C PRO A 302 -0.26 -7.69 -21.06
N ALA A 303 -0.72 -7.61 -22.31
CA ALA A 303 -2.13 -7.52 -22.72
C ALA A 303 -3.06 -8.67 -22.25
N HIS A 304 -2.53 -9.66 -21.52
CA HIS A 304 -3.24 -10.86 -21.08
C HIS A 304 -3.60 -10.87 -19.58
N SER A 305 -3.32 -9.79 -18.84
CA SER A 305 -3.72 -9.63 -17.44
C SER A 305 -4.81 -8.56 -17.32
N PRO A 306 -6.11 -8.89 -17.45
CA PRO A 306 -7.16 -7.92 -17.16
C PRO A 306 -7.09 -7.53 -15.68
N LEU A 307 -7.11 -6.23 -15.38
CA LEU A 307 -7.18 -5.76 -14.00
C LEU A 307 -8.56 -6.11 -13.44
N GLN A 308 -8.54 -6.74 -12.28
CA GLN A 308 -9.73 -7.00 -11.47
C GLN A 308 -9.37 -6.70 -10.02
N CYS A 309 -10.13 -5.80 -9.40
CA CYS A 309 -10.08 -5.57 -7.96
C CYS A 309 -10.99 -6.61 -7.30
N PRO A 310 -10.50 -7.58 -6.52
CA PRO A 310 -11.38 -8.43 -5.71
C PRO A 310 -12.03 -7.62 -4.57
N ASP A 311 -13.20 -8.07 -4.11
CA ASP A 311 -14.06 -7.41 -3.10
C ASP A 311 -13.39 -7.19 -1.73
#